data_AF-A0A818AKK5-F1
#
_entry.id   AF-A0A818AKK5-F1
#
_cell.length_a   1.000
_cell.length_b   1.000
_cell.length_c   1.000
_cell.angle_alpha   90.00
_cell.angle_beta   90.00
_cell.angle_gamma   90.00
#
_symmetry.space_group_name_H-M   'P 1'
#
loop_
_entity.id
_entity.type
_entity.pdbx_description
1 polymer ?
#
loop_
_entity_poly.entity_id
_entity_poly.type
_entity_poly.pdbx_seq_one_letter_code
_entity_poly.pdbx_strand_id
1 'polypeptide(L)'
;KKIRLNLNVPWKSVEQQDTENLYRTIDDDRRTIIEAAIVRIMKARQTLEYALLVQEVIQQLSSPFKPRIPMIKKCIGILIEKEYI
;
A
#
# COMPACT_ATOMS: atom_id res chain seq x y z
N LYS A 1 -45.60 27.11 13.85
CA LYS A 1 -45.51 25.63 13.76
C LYS A 1 -44.03 25.26 13.60
N LYS A 2 -43.35 24.70 14.61
CA LYS A 2 -41.91 24.37 14.53
C LYS A 2 -41.71 23.09 13.72
N ILE A 3 -41.02 23.18 12.59
CA ILE A 3 -40.62 22.03 11.77
C ILE A 3 -39.45 21.36 12.49
N ARG A 4 -39.60 20.09 12.88
CA ARG A 4 -38.47 19.29 13.39
C ARG A 4 -37.74 18.71 12.19
N LEU A 5 -36.61 19.33 11.83
CA LEU A 5 -35.67 18.79 10.86
C LEU A 5 -34.81 17.74 11.56
N ASN A 6 -34.85 16.50 11.08
CA ASN A 6 -33.95 15.46 11.56
C ASN A 6 -32.65 15.54 10.77
N LEU A 7 -31.61 16.11 11.38
CA LEU A 7 -30.28 16.34 10.76
C LEU A 7 -29.43 15.07 10.61
N ASN A 8 -29.93 13.91 11.04
CA ASN A 8 -29.20 12.63 11.05
C ASN A 8 -29.22 11.91 9.68
N VAL A 9 -29.17 12.65 8.57
CA VAL A 9 -28.99 12.06 7.23
C VAL A 9 -27.54 12.28 6.82
N PRO A 10 -26.70 11.23 6.77
CA PRO A 10 -25.36 11.37 6.24
C PRO A 10 -25.46 11.83 4.78
N TRP A 11 -24.79 12.94 4.49
CA TRP A 11 -24.76 13.51 3.15
C TRP A 11 -23.95 12.55 2.27
N LYS A 12 -24.59 11.89 1.30
CA LYS A 12 -23.96 10.89 0.40
C LYS A 12 -22.60 11.31 -0.17
N SER A 13 -22.41 12.60 -0.43
CA SER A 13 -21.15 13.14 -0.96
C SER A 13 -20.00 13.10 0.06
N VAL A 14 -20.29 13.30 1.35
CA VAL A 14 -19.29 13.23 2.44
C VAL A 14 -18.87 11.78 2.66
N GLU A 15 -19.81 10.84 2.66
CA GLU A 15 -19.54 9.41 2.80
C GLU A 15 -18.68 8.86 1.65
N GLN A 16 -18.94 9.30 0.41
CA GLN A 16 -18.10 8.93 -0.74
C GLN A 16 -16.67 9.46 -0.61
N GLN A 17 -16.49 10.71 -0.18
CA GLN A 17 -15.18 11.31 0.02
C GLN A 17 -14.39 10.59 1.15
N ASP A 18 -15.06 10.21 2.23
CA ASP A 18 -14.46 9.47 3.33
C ASP A 18 -13.99 8.07 2.89
N THR A 19 -14.77 7.37 2.05
CA THR A 19 -14.34 6.08 1.50
C THR A 19 -13.13 6.22 0.59
N GLU A 20 -13.08 7.23 -0.28
CA GLU A 20 -11.94 7.44 -1.18
C GLU A 20 -10.65 7.74 -0.40
N ASN A 21 -10.75 8.57 0.64
CA ASN A 21 -9.63 8.85 1.54
C ASN A 21 -9.12 7.57 2.22
N LEU A 22 -10.02 6.73 2.72
CA LEU A 22 -9.67 5.45 3.34
C LEU A 22 -8.91 4.53 2.36
N TYR A 23 -9.38 4.41 1.12
CA TYR A 23 -8.69 3.58 0.11
C TYR A 23 -7.29 4.09 -0.20
N ARG A 24 -7.10 5.41 -0.27
CA ARG A 24 -5.77 6.02 -0.47
C ARG A 24 -4.82 5.69 0.67
N THR A 25 -5.27 5.85 1.93
CA THR A 25 -4.46 5.51 3.11
C THR A 25 -4.06 4.04 3.10
N ILE A 26 -4.98 3.13 2.78
CA ILE A 26 -4.69 1.69 2.69
C ILE A 26 -3.64 1.39 1.62
N ASP A 27 -3.71 2.03 0.46
CA ASP A 27 -2.74 1.80 -0.61
C ASP A 27 -1.36 2.35 -0.26
N ASP A 28 -1.28 3.48 0.44
CA ASP A 28 -0.02 4.03 0.97
C ASP A 28 0.60 3.12 2.06
N ASP A 29 -0.21 2.57 2.95
CA ASP A 29 0.25 1.61 3.95
C ASP A 29 0.80 0.34 3.30
N ARG A 30 0.08 -0.20 2.30
CA ARG A 30 0.56 -1.36 1.52
C ARG A 30 1.86 -1.07 0.82
N ARG A 31 2.01 0.11 0.21
CA ARG A 31 3.25 0.54 -0.42
C ARG A 31 4.39 0.57 0.60
N THR A 32 4.18 1.17 1.76
CA THR A 32 5.18 1.27 2.82
C THR A 32 5.62 -0.12 3.31
N ILE A 33 4.67 -1.05 3.48
CA ILE A 33 4.96 -2.43 3.86
C ILE A 33 5.79 -3.16 2.78
N ILE A 34 5.48 -2.95 1.50
CA ILE A 34 6.25 -3.53 0.38
C ILE A 34 7.67 -2.98 0.37
N GLU A 35 7.85 -1.65 0.46
CA GLU A 35 9.17 -1.01 0.50
C GLU A 35 10.01 -1.58 1.66
N ALA A 36 9.43 -1.69 2.86
CA ALA A 36 10.10 -2.28 4.02
C ALA A 36 10.47 -3.76 3.82
N ALA A 37 9.61 -4.55 3.18
CA ALA A 37 9.90 -5.95 2.88
C ALA A 37 11.08 -6.10 1.90
N ILE A 38 11.10 -5.29 0.83
CA ILE A 38 12.19 -5.29 -0.16
C ILE A 38 13.53 -4.97 0.52
N VAL A 39 13.59 -3.90 1.31
CA VAL A 39 14.83 -3.49 2.00
C VAL A 39 15.30 -4.58 2.97
N ARG A 40 14.39 -5.21 3.74
CA ARG A 40 14.75 -6.32 4.63
C ARG A 40 15.35 -7.52 3.87
N ILE A 41 14.74 -7.91 2.75
CA ILE A 41 15.23 -9.02 1.91
C ILE A 41 16.62 -8.67 1.35
N MET A 42 16.76 -7.51 0.71
CA MET A 42 18.02 -7.09 0.10
C MET A 42 19.14 -6.94 1.12
N LYS A 43 18.84 -6.42 2.31
CA LYS A 43 19.82 -6.34 3.41
C LYS A 43 20.31 -7.71 3.88
N ALA A 44 19.46 -8.73 3.85
CA ALA A 44 19.83 -10.09 4.24
C ALA A 44 20.59 -10.86 3.14
N ARG A 45 20.26 -10.62 1.86
CA ARG A 45 20.85 -11.34 0.72
C ARG A 45 22.05 -10.64 0.10
N GLN A 46 22.21 -9.34 0.33
CA GLN A 46 23.16 -8.41 -0.31
C GLN A 46 22.99 -8.27 -1.83
N THR A 47 22.97 -9.39 -2.55
CA THR A 47 22.74 -9.45 -4.00
C THR A 47 21.64 -10.46 -4.28
N LEU A 48 20.69 -10.11 -5.14
CA LEU A 48 19.58 -10.98 -5.50
C LEU A 48 19.08 -10.61 -6.90
N GLU A 49 18.75 -11.63 -7.70
CA GLU A 49 18.15 -11.40 -9.01
C GLU A 49 16.73 -10.81 -8.86
N TYR A 50 16.37 -9.89 -9.75
CA TYR A 50 15.07 -9.21 -9.73
C TYR A 50 13.88 -10.19 -9.65
N ALA A 51 13.90 -11.27 -10.43
CA ALA A 51 12.82 -12.26 -10.44
C ALA A 51 12.65 -12.95 -9.08
N LEU A 52 13.78 -13.29 -8.44
CA LEU A 52 13.80 -13.90 -7.11
C LEU A 52 13.35 -12.92 -6.03
N LEU A 53 13.77 -11.65 -6.11
CA LEU A 53 13.31 -10.60 -5.20
C LEU A 53 11.79 -10.44 -5.25
N VAL A 54 11.21 -10.37 -6.45
CA VAL A 54 9.75 -10.26 -6.63
C VAL A 54 9.04 -11.48 -6.02
N GLN A 55 9.57 -12.68 -6.23
CA GLN A 55 9.01 -13.91 -5.66
C GLN A 55 9.07 -13.92 -4.12
N GLU A 56 10.22 -13.58 -3.53
CA GLU A 56 10.38 -13.53 -2.07
C GLU A 56 9.44 -12.47 -1.43
N VAL A 57 9.28 -11.30 -2.07
CA VAL A 57 8.35 -10.26 -1.59
C VAL A 57 6.90 -10.76 -1.60
N ILE A 58 6.47 -11.43 -2.66
CA ILE A 58 5.12 -12.01 -2.74
C ILE A 58 4.92 -13.06 -1.65
N GLN A 59 5.93 -13.92 -1.43
CA GLN A 59 5.87 -14.97 -0.42
C GLN A 59 5.76 -14.38 1.00
N GLN A 60 6.59 -13.39 1.34
CA GLN A 60 6.58 -12.77 2.67
C GLN A 60 5.28 -12.02 2.97
N LEU A 61 4.69 -11.38 1.97
CA LEU A 61 3.49 -10.55 2.16
C LEU A 61 2.17 -11.33 1.98
N SER A 62 2.23 -12.58 1.53
CA SER A 62 1.05 -13.40 1.23
C SER A 62 0.03 -13.55 2.37
N SER A 63 0.47 -13.46 3.63
CA SER A 63 -0.40 -13.56 4.81
C SER A 63 -1.32 -12.34 4.99
N PRO A 64 -0.81 -11.08 5.07
CA PRO A 64 -1.67 -9.92 5.20
C PRO A 64 -2.37 -9.48 3.90
N PHE A 65 -1.76 -9.66 2.72
CA PHE A 65 -2.38 -9.34 1.42
C PHE A 65 -1.58 -9.88 0.23
N LYS A 66 -2.21 -10.02 -0.94
CA LYS A 66 -1.48 -10.36 -2.17
C LYS A 66 -0.98 -9.09 -2.88
N PRO A 67 0.31 -8.73 -2.83
CA PRO A 67 0.82 -7.55 -3.52
C PRO A 67 0.72 -7.73 -5.05
N ARG A 68 0.39 -6.65 -5.75
CA ARG A 68 0.37 -6.63 -7.22
C ARG A 68 1.80 -6.42 -7.74
N ILE A 69 2.22 -7.21 -8.74
CA ILE A 69 3.56 -7.12 -9.34
C ILE A 69 3.92 -5.69 -9.81
N PRO A 70 3.02 -4.91 -10.46
CA PRO A 70 3.33 -3.53 -10.83
C PRO A 70 3.70 -2.63 -9.65
N MET A 71 3.10 -2.85 -8.48
CA MET A 71 3.40 -2.09 -7.27
C MET A 71 4.78 -2.42 -6.72
N ILE A 72 5.14 -3.71 -6.70
CA ILE A 72 6.49 -4.16 -6.30
C ILE A 72 7.54 -3.55 -7.23
N LYS A 73 7.33 -3.61 -8.55
CA LYS A 73 8.24 -3.02 -9.54
C LYS A 73 8.46 -1.53 -9.31
N LYS A 74 7.38 -0.78 -9.04
CA LYS A 74 7.45 0.65 -8.75
C LYS A 74 8.24 0.92 -7.46
N CYS A 75 7.99 0.15 -6.40
CA CYS A 75 8.71 0.28 -5.12
C CYS A 75 10.21 -0.01 -5.28
N ILE A 76 10.60 -1.02 -6.05
CA ILE A 76 12.01 -1.30 -6.36
C ILE A 76 12.67 -0.10 -7.03
N GLY A 77 12.02 0.50 -8.05
CA GLY A 77 12.55 1.70 -8.71
C GLY A 77 12.75 2.87 -7.74
N ILE A 78 11.77 3.14 -6.88
CA ILE A 78 11.86 4.18 -5.85
C ILE A 78 13.01 3.90 -4.86
N LEU A 79 13.22 2.65 -4.47
CA LEU A 79 14.27 2.29 -3.51
C LEU A 79 15.68 2.44 -4.12
N ILE A 80 15.83 2.19 -5.43
CA ILE A 80 17.06 2.48 -6.17
C ILE A 80 17.29 4.00 -6.26
N GLU A 81 16.26 4.77 -6.63
CA GLU A 81 16.33 6.24 -6.69
C GLU A 81 16.71 6.88 -5.34
N LYS A 82 16.31 6.24 -4.24
CA LYS A 82 16.63 6.67 -2.87
C LYS A 82 17.94 6.06 -2.33
N GLU A 83 18.69 5.31 -3.13
CA GLU A 83 19.96 4.65 -2.75
C GLU A 83 19.85 3.67 -1.56
N TYR A 84 18.68 3.05 -1.37
CA TYR A 84 18.50 2.03 -0.33
C TYR A 84 18.99 0.64 -0.74
N ILE A 85 18.96 0.35 -2.05
CA ILE A 85 19.38 -0.90 -2.70
C ILE A 85 20.04 -0.58 -4.03
#